data_AF-A0A1M3G331-F1
#
_entry.id   AF-A0A1M3G331-F1
#
_cell.length_a   1.000
_cell.length_b   1.000
_cell.length_c   1.000
_cell.angle_alpha   90.00
_cell.angle_beta   90.00
_cell.angle_gamma   90.00
#
_symmetry.space_group_name_H-M   'P 1'
#
loop_
_entity.id
_entity.type
_entity.pdbx_description
1 polymer ?
#
loop_
_entity_poly.entity_id
_entity_poly.type
_entity_poly.pdbx_seq_one_letter_code
_entity_poly.pdbx_strand_id
1 'polypeptide(L)'
;MKNENIIELINDTYEELKKIKIDIEFSKYSDRVLTHNILVIEITLSLFQLGFFNNRTIEDCEKYWFEGGFYIHYNLDGKWERLADNYSRIVRIVAEQNFFKQI
;
A
#
# COMPACT_ATOMS: atom_id res chain seq x y z
N MET A 1 1.37 -16.45 -7.33
CA MET A 1 2.63 -15.80 -6.87
C MET A 1 3.15 -16.59 -5.67
N LYS A 2 4.45 -16.86 -5.53
CA LYS A 2 4.97 -17.60 -4.36
C LYS A 2 4.94 -16.71 -3.11
N ASN A 3 4.81 -17.29 -1.92
CA ASN A 3 4.78 -16.55 -0.65
C ASN A 3 6.03 -15.66 -0.44
N GLU A 4 7.19 -16.12 -0.88
CA GLU A 4 8.46 -15.38 -0.85
C GLU A 4 8.34 -14.02 -1.57
N ASN A 5 7.69 -13.99 -2.74
CA ASN A 5 7.50 -12.76 -3.51
C ASN A 5 6.53 -11.77 -2.83
N ILE A 6 5.64 -12.24 -1.94
CA ILE A 6 4.73 -11.36 -1.17
C ILE A 6 5.49 -10.71 -0.02
N ILE A 7 6.31 -11.48 0.69
CA ILE A 7 7.13 -10.97 1.79
C ILE A 7 8.13 -9.91 1.26
N GLU A 8 8.78 -10.18 0.13
CA GLU A 8 9.65 -9.21 -0.53
C GLU A 8 8.90 -7.93 -0.90
N LEU A 9 7.69 -8.04 -1.47
CA LEU A 9 6.85 -6.89 -1.80
C LEU A 9 6.52 -6.05 -0.56
N ILE A 10 6.14 -6.68 0.55
CA ILE A 10 5.83 -5.99 1.81
C ILE A 10 7.06 -5.24 2.33
N ASN A 11 8.21 -5.92 2.40
CA ASN A 11 9.45 -5.33 2.90
C ASN A 11 9.91 -4.16 2.02
N ASP A 12 9.86 -4.33 0.70
CA ASP A 12 10.23 -3.29 -0.25
C ASP A 12 9.32 -2.06 -0.13
N THR A 13 8.01 -2.28 0.02
CA THR A 13 7.05 -1.19 0.24
C THR A 13 7.36 -0.42 1.52
N TYR A 14 7.69 -1.11 2.61
CA TYR A 14 8.09 -0.47 3.87
C TYR A 14 9.35 0.37 3.74
N GLU A 15 10.37 -0.12 3.04
CA GLU A 15 11.61 0.62 2.85
C GLU A 15 11.39 1.89 2.00
N GLU A 16 10.55 1.82 0.96
CA GLU A 16 10.17 3.00 0.19
C GLU A 16 9.38 4.01 1.03
N LEU A 17 8.41 3.56 1.84
CA LEU A 17 7.66 4.43 2.76
C LEU A 17 8.59 5.16 3.74
N LYS A 18 9.58 4.46 4.30
CA LYS A 18 10.58 5.08 5.20
C LYS A 18 11.36 6.19 4.51
N LYS A 19 11.88 5.93 3.30
CA LYS A 19 12.64 6.93 2.52
C LYS A 19 11.80 8.17 2.24
N ILE A 20 10.54 7.97 1.82
CA ILE A 20 9.65 9.06 1.43
C ILE A 20 9.26 9.91 2.64
N LYS A 21 9.02 9.29 3.80
CA LYS A 21 8.72 10.02 5.04
C LYS A 21 9.88 10.94 5.45
N ILE A 22 11.12 10.45 5.30
CA ILE A 22 12.32 11.27 5.49
C ILE A 22 12.33 12.44 4.49
N ASP A 23 12.14 12.17 3.21
CA ASP A 23 12.11 13.21 2.17
C ASP A 23 11.04 14.28 2.42
N ILE A 24 9.84 13.87 2.87
CA ILE A 24 8.73 14.77 3.20
C ILE A 24 9.08 15.65 4.39
N GLU A 25 9.62 15.07 5.46
CA GLU A 25 10.03 15.78 6.69
C GLU A 25 11.06 16.88 6.40
N PHE A 26 12.00 16.61 5.49
CA PHE A 26 13.03 17.58 5.09
C PHE A 26 12.57 18.56 3.99
N SER A 27 11.38 18.38 3.42
CA SER A 27 10.86 19.27 2.40
C SER A 27 10.12 20.48 3.01
N LYS A 28 10.35 21.68 2.46
CA LYS A 28 9.54 22.87 2.79
C LYS A 28 8.09 22.79 2.28
N TYR A 29 7.75 21.72 1.56
CA TYR A 29 6.48 21.50 0.89
C TYR A 29 5.85 20.20 1.40
N SER A 30 5.59 20.15 2.72
CA SER A 30 4.66 19.16 3.27
C SER A 30 3.29 19.38 2.63
N ASP A 31 3.07 18.72 1.50
CA ASP A 31 1.77 18.68 0.85
C ASP A 31 0.87 17.76 1.70
N ARG A 32 -0.23 18.34 2.20
CA ARG A 32 -1.22 17.59 2.99
C ARG A 32 -1.80 16.43 2.20
N VAL A 33 -1.95 16.58 0.88
CA VAL A 33 -2.48 15.52 0.00
C VAL A 33 -1.51 14.35 -0.05
N LEU A 34 -0.22 14.62 -0.26
CA LEU A 34 0.80 13.58 -0.25
C LEU A 34 0.89 12.87 1.10
N THR A 35 0.90 13.64 2.20
CA THR A 35 0.96 13.08 3.54
C THR A 35 -0.23 12.15 3.80
N HIS A 36 -1.43 12.57 3.38
CA HIS A 36 -2.62 11.72 3.45
C HIS A 36 -2.47 10.44 2.62
N ASN A 37 -1.98 10.53 1.37
CA ASN A 37 -1.78 9.38 0.50
C ASN A 37 -0.78 8.37 1.10
N ILE A 38 0.29 8.85 1.72
CA ILE A 38 1.28 7.99 2.40
C ILE A 38 0.63 7.23 3.57
N LEU A 39 -0.21 7.91 4.37
CA LEU A 39 -0.96 7.26 5.44
C LEU A 39 -1.94 6.20 4.91
N VAL A 40 -2.64 6.48 3.81
CA VAL A 40 -3.53 5.50 3.17
C VAL A 40 -2.75 4.24 2.75
N ILE A 41 -1.54 4.40 2.20
CA ILE A 41 -0.70 3.26 1.82
C ILE A 41 -0.23 2.50 3.07
N GLU A 42 0.18 3.18 4.14
CA GLU A 42 0.58 2.52 5.41
C GLU A 42 -0.57 1.69 5.99
N ILE A 43 -1.80 2.21 6.00
CA ILE A 43 -2.99 1.49 6.45
C ILE A 43 -3.26 0.28 5.54
N THR A 44 -3.24 0.49 4.22
CA THR A 44 -3.46 -0.57 3.23
C THR A 44 -2.44 -1.71 3.38
N LEU A 45 -1.15 -1.37 3.54
CA LEU A 45 -0.08 -2.34 3.72
C LEU A 45 -0.24 -3.12 5.03
N SER A 46 -0.71 -2.47 6.10
CA SER A 46 -0.98 -3.12 7.39
C SER A 46 -2.16 -4.08 7.29
N LEU A 47 -3.25 -3.67 6.64
CA LEU A 47 -4.41 -4.52 6.37
C LEU A 47 -4.03 -5.73 5.50
N PHE A 48 -3.26 -5.50 4.44
CA PHE A 48 -2.75 -6.56 3.58
C PHE A 48 -1.95 -7.61 4.36
N GLN A 49 -1.06 -7.18 5.25
CA GLN A 49 -0.28 -8.09 6.11
C GLN A 49 -1.16 -8.89 7.06
N LEU A 50 -2.14 -8.24 7.70
CA LEU A 50 -3.09 -8.94 8.56
C LEU A 50 -3.86 -10.00 7.77
N GLY A 51 -4.31 -9.67 6.56
CA GLY A 51 -5.00 -10.62 5.71
C GLY A 51 -4.11 -11.78 5.29
N PHE A 52 -2.89 -11.49 4.84
CA PHE A 52 -1.96 -12.48 4.32
C PHE A 52 -1.39 -13.40 5.42
N PHE A 53 -0.86 -12.85 6.52
CA PHE A 53 -0.19 -13.64 7.55
C PHE A 53 -1.17 -14.30 8.53
N ASN A 54 -2.29 -13.65 8.83
CA ASN A 54 -3.25 -14.19 9.80
C ASN A 54 -4.43 -14.89 9.12
N ASN A 55 -4.42 -15.01 7.80
CA ASN A 55 -5.55 -15.54 7.01
C ASN A 55 -6.88 -14.86 7.38
N ARG A 56 -6.82 -13.54 7.62
CA ARG A 56 -7.96 -12.72 8.05
C ARG A 56 -8.65 -12.14 6.83
N THR A 57 -9.97 -12.24 6.78
CA THR A 57 -10.76 -11.52 5.78
C THR A 57 -10.68 -10.00 6.02
N ILE A 58 -10.51 -9.23 4.94
CA ILE A 58 -10.64 -7.77 4.99
C ILE A 58 -12.13 -7.40 5.03
N GLU A 59 -12.52 -6.65 6.06
CA GLU A 59 -13.89 -6.23 6.30
C GLU A 59 -14.36 -5.22 5.24
N ASP A 60 -15.67 -5.14 5.00
CA ASP A 60 -16.20 -4.25 3.95
C ASP A 60 -15.83 -2.77 4.18
N CYS A 61 -15.72 -2.31 5.44
CA CYS A 61 -15.25 -0.97 5.77
C CYS A 61 -13.75 -0.77 5.55
N GLU A 62 -12.95 -1.84 5.59
CA GLU A 62 -11.51 -1.79 5.35
C GLU A 62 -11.20 -1.76 3.85
N LYS A 63 -12.12 -2.22 3.00
CA LYS A 63 -11.93 -2.23 1.53
C LYS A 63 -11.75 -0.85 0.93
N TYR A 64 -12.37 0.18 1.53
CA TYR A 64 -12.24 1.57 1.07
C TYR A 64 -10.79 2.05 1.02
N TRP A 65 -9.89 1.49 1.84
CA TRP A 65 -8.46 1.82 1.79
C TRP A 65 -7.76 1.31 0.53
N PHE A 66 -8.32 0.31 -0.14
CA PHE A 66 -7.80 -0.26 -1.40
C PHE A 66 -8.41 0.43 -2.65
N GLU A 67 -9.59 1.04 -2.53
CA GLU A 67 -10.32 1.65 -3.66
C GLU A 67 -9.66 2.93 -4.19
N GLY A 68 -8.88 3.64 -3.36
CA GLY A 68 -8.08 4.81 -3.75
C GLY A 68 -6.86 4.48 -4.62
N GLY A 69 -6.64 3.20 -4.93
CA GLY A 69 -5.52 2.62 -5.69
C GLY A 69 -4.97 3.49 -6.82
N PHE A 70 -5.86 3.81 -7.77
CA PHE A 70 -5.50 4.49 -9.02
C PHE A 70 -5.04 5.95 -8.80
N TYR A 71 -5.79 6.72 -8.01
CA TYR A 71 -5.48 8.13 -7.77
C TYR A 71 -4.18 8.31 -6.99
N ILE A 72 -3.95 7.44 -5.99
CA ILE A 72 -2.75 7.46 -5.18
C ILE A 72 -1.53 7.06 -6.03
N HIS A 73 -1.65 6.03 -6.87
CA HIS A 73 -0.59 5.65 -7.79
C HIS A 73 -0.19 6.84 -8.68
N TYR A 74 -1.16 7.49 -9.32
CA TYR A 74 -0.91 8.65 -10.18
C TYR A 74 -0.26 9.82 -9.43
N ASN A 75 -0.61 10.05 -8.17
CA ASN A 75 -0.02 11.12 -7.36
C ASN A 75 1.46 10.86 -7.03
N LEU A 76 1.87 9.60 -6.97
CA LEU A 76 3.24 9.17 -6.64
C LEU A 76 4.12 8.93 -7.87
N ASP A 77 3.50 8.81 -9.04
CA ASP A 77 4.19 8.61 -10.32
C ASP A 77 5.20 9.74 -10.62
N GLY A 78 6.34 9.39 -11.22
CA GLY A 78 7.42 10.33 -11.56
C GLY A 78 8.38 10.75 -10.45
N LYS A 79 8.06 10.52 -9.16
CA LYS A 79 9.02 10.72 -8.04
C LYS A 79 9.18 9.49 -7.16
N TRP A 80 8.12 8.73 -6.96
CA TRP A 80 8.08 7.56 -6.08
C TRP A 80 7.44 6.36 -6.77
N GLU A 81 7.82 6.16 -8.02
CA GLU A 81 7.31 5.11 -8.92
C GLU A 81 7.35 3.73 -8.28
N ARG A 82 8.44 3.40 -7.57
CA ARG A 82 8.56 2.10 -6.89
C ARG A 82 7.52 1.91 -5.80
N LEU A 83 7.20 2.96 -5.02
CA LEU A 83 6.12 2.89 -4.03
C LEU A 83 4.76 2.77 -4.74
N ALA A 84 4.55 3.55 -5.80
CA ALA A 84 3.32 3.55 -6.59
C ALA A 84 3.03 2.15 -7.17
N ASP A 85 4.04 1.52 -7.77
CA ASP A 85 3.97 0.17 -8.33
C ASP A 85 3.70 -0.88 -7.27
N ASN A 86 4.41 -0.81 -6.15
CA ASN A 86 4.23 -1.74 -5.05
C ASN A 86 2.82 -1.66 -4.46
N TYR A 87 2.30 -0.44 -4.27
CA TYR A 87 0.93 -0.22 -3.81
C TYR A 87 -0.10 -0.80 -4.80
N SER A 88 0.04 -0.54 -6.10
CA SER A 88 -0.85 -1.11 -7.12
C SER A 88 -0.82 -2.64 -7.15
N ARG A 89 0.36 -3.25 -6.93
CA ARG A 89 0.49 -4.71 -6.81
C ARG A 89 -0.25 -5.23 -5.59
N ILE A 90 -0.12 -4.57 -4.43
CA ILE A 90 -0.85 -4.94 -3.20
C ILE A 90 -2.35 -4.90 -3.43
N VAL A 91 -2.88 -3.79 -3.96
CA VAL A 91 -4.32 -3.63 -4.25
C VAL A 91 -4.82 -4.72 -5.19
N ARG A 92 -4.07 -5.01 -6.25
CA ARG A 92 -4.42 -6.07 -7.20
C ARG A 92 -4.45 -7.45 -6.53
N ILE A 93 -3.46 -7.79 -5.72
CA ILE A 93 -3.39 -9.10 -5.04
C ILE A 93 -4.60 -9.29 -4.12
N VAL A 94 -4.95 -8.26 -3.34
CA VAL A 94 -6.10 -8.32 -2.43
C VAL A 94 -7.40 -8.53 -3.20
N ALA A 95 -7.58 -7.82 -4.31
CA ALA A 95 -8.76 -7.98 -5.17
C ALA A 95 -8.82 -9.39 -5.80
N GLU A 96 -7.70 -9.88 -6.35
CA GLU A 96 -7.59 -11.22 -6.95
C GLU A 96 -7.86 -12.34 -5.93
N GLN A 97 -7.49 -12.14 -4.67
CA GLN A 97 -7.76 -13.07 -3.57
C GLN A 97 -9.13 -12.84 -2.90
N ASN A 98 -10.03 -12.08 -3.55
CA ASN A 98 -11.36 -11.77 -3.04
C ASN A 98 -11.33 -11.28 -1.59
N PHE A 99 -10.38 -10.38 -1.28
CA PHE A 99 -10.20 -9.81 0.06
C PHE A 99 -9.95 -10.87 1.16
N PHE A 100 -9.32 -11.98 0.78
CA PHE A 100 -9.04 -13.14 1.64
C PHE A 100 -10.31 -13.75 2.25
N LYS A 101 -11.45 -13.67 1.55
CA LYS A 101 -12.68 -14.37 1.96
C LYS A 101 -12.50 -15.87 1.78
N GLN A 102 -12.78 -16.64 2.82
CA GLN A 102 -12.85 -18.11 2.74
C GLN A 102 -14.15 -18.49 1.99
N ILE A 103 -14.02 -19.33 0.95
CA ILE A 103 -15.14 -19.88 0.17
C ILE A 103 -15.70 -21.12 0.87
#